data_AF-A0A655AWT3-F1
#
_entry.id   AF-A0A655AWT3-F1
#
_cell.length_a   1.000
_cell.length_b   1.000
_cell.length_c   1.000
_cell.angle_alpha   90.00
_cell.angle_beta   90.00
_cell.angle_gamma   90.00
#
_symmetry.space_group_name_H-M   'P 1'
#
loop_
_entity.id
_entity.type
_entity.pdbx_description
1 polymer ?
#
loop_
_entity_poly.entity_id
_entity_poly.type
_entity_poly.pdbx_seq_one_letter_code
_entity_poly.pdbx_strand_id
1 'polypeptide(L)'
;MARPLLAALRPELGCVLQPLSGEYAASRELLTSLPFAPGYGVEIGLLIDTFDRLGLDAIAQVNLGVRAHRNRPLDELGAMSRQVIATLLSRCGIPDSGVGLTQFLPGGPDDSDYTRHTWPVSLVDRPPMKVMRPR
;
A
#
# COMPACT_ATOMS: atom_id res chain seq x y z
N MET A 1 -3.31 9.17 -1.33
CA MET A 1 -4.26 8.69 -0.28
C MET A 1 -3.56 8.21 0.99
N ALA A 2 -2.39 7.54 0.94
CA ALA A 2 -1.72 6.99 2.13
C ALA A 2 -1.42 7.98 3.27
N ARG A 3 -0.88 9.18 2.98
CA ARG A 3 -0.49 10.14 4.04
C ARG A 3 -1.66 10.58 4.94
N PRO A 4 -2.85 10.96 4.42
CA PRO A 4 -4.03 11.18 5.25
C PRO A 4 -4.41 10.00 6.16
N LEU A 5 -4.32 8.76 5.68
CA LEU A 5 -4.60 7.58 6.51
C LEU A 5 -3.54 7.38 7.60
N LEU A 6 -2.26 7.55 7.28
CA LEU A 6 -1.20 7.50 8.30
C LEU A 6 -1.44 8.58 9.36
N ALA A 7 -1.74 9.81 8.96
CA ALA A 7 -2.07 10.87 9.93
C ALA A 7 -3.27 10.51 10.83
N ALA A 8 -4.25 9.77 10.32
CA ALA A 8 -5.43 9.38 11.10
C ALA A 8 -5.23 8.14 11.98
N LEU A 9 -4.43 7.16 11.54
CA LEU A 9 -4.39 5.81 12.13
C LEU A 9 -2.99 5.37 12.63
N ARG A 10 -1.93 6.06 12.20
CA ARG A 10 -0.51 5.85 12.53
C ARG A 10 0.26 7.18 12.52
N PRO A 11 -0.13 8.18 13.33
CA PRO A 11 0.44 9.53 13.28
C PRO A 11 1.96 9.58 13.50
N GLU A 12 2.53 8.57 14.16
CA GLU A 12 3.96 8.38 14.37
C GLU A 12 4.74 8.26 13.05
N LEU A 13 4.07 7.79 11.99
CA LEU A 13 4.61 7.69 10.63
C LEU A 13 4.30 8.93 9.77
N GLY A 14 3.71 9.98 10.34
CA GLY A 14 3.38 11.22 9.63
C GLY A 14 4.60 11.96 9.05
N CYS A 15 5.79 11.67 9.56
CA CYS A 15 7.06 12.20 9.08
C CYS A 15 7.57 11.55 7.78
N VAL A 16 6.95 10.46 7.32
CA VAL A 16 7.34 9.77 6.07
C VAL A 16 6.79 10.52 4.86
N LEU A 17 7.68 11.05 4.02
CA LEU A 17 7.34 11.91 2.88
C LEU A 17 6.69 11.10 1.74
N GLN A 18 7.25 9.93 1.43
CA GLN A 18 6.83 9.07 0.32
C GLN A 18 6.56 7.64 0.81
N PRO A 19 5.47 7.39 1.56
CA PRO A 19 5.20 6.09 2.19
C PRO A 19 4.86 4.96 1.19
N LEU A 20 4.65 5.30 -0.08
CA LEU A 20 4.39 4.36 -1.17
C LEU A 20 5.53 4.37 -2.21
N SER A 21 6.73 4.78 -1.80
CA SER A 21 7.91 4.77 -2.69
C SER A 21 8.24 3.35 -3.10
N GLY A 22 8.42 3.12 -4.41
CA GLY A 22 8.95 1.86 -4.93
C GLY A 22 10.47 1.75 -4.78
N GLU A 23 11.14 2.87 -4.53
CA GLU A 23 12.55 2.96 -4.22
C GLU A 23 12.74 2.92 -2.71
N TYR A 24 13.17 1.76 -2.21
CA TYR A 24 13.57 1.55 -0.82
C TYR A 24 14.64 0.45 -0.75
N ALA A 25 15.33 0.41 0.38
CA ALA A 25 16.26 -0.65 0.73
C ALA A 25 16.00 -1.10 2.16
N ALA A 26 16.16 -2.40 2.42
CA ALA A 26 16.05 -2.99 3.74
C ALA A 26 16.99 -4.17 3.86
N SER A 27 17.40 -4.49 5.08
CA SER A 27 18.21 -5.69 5.32
C SER A 27 17.40 -6.93 4.93
N ARG A 28 18.10 -7.95 4.42
CA ARG A 28 17.45 -9.22 4.10
C ARG A 28 16.81 -9.84 5.34
N GLU A 29 17.46 -9.73 6.50
CA GLU A 29 16.95 -10.25 7.76
C GLU A 29 15.59 -9.66 8.12
N LEU A 30 15.43 -8.34 7.97
CA LEU A 30 14.15 -7.68 8.15
C LEU A 30 13.14 -8.22 7.13
N LEU A 31 13.45 -8.14 5.84
CA LEU A 31 12.53 -8.52 4.76
C LEU A 31 12.05 -9.97 4.86
N THR A 32 12.91 -10.93 5.15
CA THR A 32 12.48 -12.35 5.23
C THR A 32 11.68 -12.66 6.49
N SER A 33 11.67 -11.75 7.47
CA SER A 33 11.03 -11.93 8.75
C SER A 33 9.64 -11.29 8.86
N LEU A 34 9.25 -10.44 7.89
CA LEU A 34 7.96 -9.77 7.83
C LEU A 34 7.03 -10.47 6.81
N PRO A 35 5.70 -10.42 7.01
CA PRO A 35 4.75 -10.79 5.96
C PRO A 35 4.79 -9.76 4.81
N PHE A 36 4.30 -10.16 3.63
CA PHE A 36 4.20 -9.27 2.47
C PHE A 36 2.73 -9.08 2.10
N ALA A 37 2.27 -7.84 2.17
CA ALA A 37 0.94 -7.46 1.73
C ALA A 37 0.78 -7.64 0.21
N PRO A 38 -0.43 -7.95 -0.27
CA PRO A 38 -0.69 -8.20 -1.68
C PRO A 38 -0.76 -6.91 -2.51
N GLY A 39 -0.38 -7.02 -3.78
CA GLY A 39 -0.52 -5.96 -4.77
C GLY A 39 0.13 -4.64 -4.33
N TYR A 40 -0.58 -3.54 -4.57
CA TYR A 40 -0.13 -2.18 -4.24
C TYR A 40 -0.11 -1.85 -2.74
N GLY A 41 -0.41 -2.83 -1.88
CA GLY A 41 -0.28 -2.68 -0.43
C GLY A 41 1.12 -2.96 0.10
N VAL A 42 2.02 -3.51 -0.72
CA VAL A 42 3.32 -4.03 -0.26
C VAL A 42 4.19 -2.96 0.41
N GLU A 43 4.30 -1.77 -0.17
CA GLU A 43 5.12 -0.68 0.39
C GLU A 43 4.61 -0.21 1.75
N ILE A 44 3.29 0.04 1.86
CA ILE A 44 2.69 0.52 3.11
C ILE A 44 2.69 -0.55 4.19
N GLY A 45 2.48 -1.82 3.81
CA GLY A 45 2.56 -2.95 4.72
C GLY A 45 3.96 -3.07 5.31
N LEU A 46 5.00 -3.03 4.45
CA LEU A 46 6.39 -3.11 4.89
C LEU A 46 6.78 -1.94 5.82
N LEU A 47 6.32 -0.72 5.52
CA LEU A 47 6.58 0.45 6.36
C LEU A 47 5.98 0.28 7.77
N ILE A 48 4.70 -0.09 7.86
CA ILE A 48 4.02 -0.26 9.14
C ILE A 48 4.59 -1.44 9.92
N ASP A 49 4.84 -2.58 9.24
CA ASP A 49 5.42 -3.77 9.87
C ASP A 49 6.83 -3.53 10.43
N THR A 50 7.62 -2.70 9.74
CA THR A 50 8.95 -2.29 10.22
C THR A 50 8.83 -1.40 11.45
N PHE A 51 7.95 -0.40 11.40
CA PHE A 51 7.72 0.50 12.52
C PHE A 51 7.18 -0.22 13.76
N ASP A 52 6.16 -1.05 13.60
CA ASP A 52 5.53 -1.78 14.71
C ASP A 52 6.53 -2.73 15.40
N ARG A 53 7.53 -3.22 14.66
CA ARG A 53 8.52 -4.17 15.19
C ARG A 53 9.80 -3.54 15.73
N LEU A 54 10.31 -2.49 15.07
CA LEU A 54 11.64 -1.93 15.34
C LEU A 54 11.61 -0.45 15.73
N GLY A 55 10.44 0.18 15.70
CA GLY A 55 10.28 1.60 15.98
C GLY A 55 10.77 2.50 14.83
N LEU A 56 10.59 3.80 15.03
CA LEU A 56 10.93 4.83 14.04
C LEU A 56 12.45 4.94 13.80
N ASP A 57 13.27 4.63 14.80
CA ASP A 57 14.74 4.70 14.72
C ASP A 57 15.33 3.73 13.68
N ALA A 58 14.59 2.70 13.29
CA ALA A 58 14.96 1.77 12.24
C ALA A 58 14.63 2.27 10.81
N ILE A 59 14.00 3.44 10.69
CA ILE A 59 13.51 3.99 9.42
C ILE A 59 14.25 5.28 9.10
N ALA A 60 14.95 5.30 7.97
CA ALA A 60 15.60 6.49 7.43
C ALA A 60 15.02 6.87 6.06
N GLN A 61 15.12 8.15 5.71
CA GLN A 61 14.68 8.68 4.41
C GLN A 61 15.85 9.37 3.72
N VAL A 62 15.98 9.15 2.41
CA VAL A 62 17.03 9.75 1.58
C VAL A 62 16.37 10.52 0.45
N ASN A 63 16.80 11.76 0.23
CA ASN A 63 16.35 12.57 -0.89
C ASN A 63 17.06 12.10 -2.18
N LEU A 64 16.30 11.55 -3.13
CA LEU A 64 16.80 11.09 -4.42
C LEU A 64 16.76 12.17 -5.52
N GLY A 65 16.35 13.40 -5.19
CA GLY A 65 16.19 14.49 -6.15
C GLY A 65 14.91 14.32 -6.98
N VAL A 66 15.01 14.53 -8.29
CA VAL A 66 13.87 14.49 -9.20
C VAL A 66 13.66 13.07 -9.71
N ARG A 67 12.46 12.54 -9.46
CA ARG A 67 11.99 11.27 -10.03
C ARG A 67 10.83 11.55 -10.96
N ALA A 68 10.98 11.19 -12.23
CA ALA A 68 9.87 11.13 -13.18
C ALA A 68 9.45 9.67 -13.35
N HIS A 69 8.16 9.40 -13.18
CA HIS A 69 7.57 8.10 -13.51
C HIS A 69 6.37 8.30 -14.44
N ARG A 70 6.00 7.26 -15.18
CA ARG A 70 4.82 7.31 -16.04
C ARG A 70 3.58 7.47 -15.17
N ASN A 71 2.71 8.42 -15.52
CA ASN A 71 1.42 8.57 -14.87
C ASN A 71 0.52 7.38 -15.22
N ARG A 72 -0.12 6.83 -14.18
CA ARG A 72 -1.17 5.82 -14.33
C ARG A 72 -2.49 6.53 -14.71
N PRO A 73 -3.37 5.87 -15.47
CA PRO A 73 -4.70 6.42 -15.71
C PRO A 73 -5.49 6.48 -14.39
N LEU A 74 -6.44 7.42 -14.30
CA LEU A 74 -7.13 7.76 -13.04
C LEU A 74 -7.99 6.61 -12.50
N ASP A 75 -8.54 5.78 -13.37
CA ASP A 75 -9.31 4.59 -13.04
C ASP A 75 -8.46 3.57 -12.26
N GLU A 76 -7.22 3.32 -12.69
CA GLU A 76 -6.28 2.46 -11.98
C GLU A 76 -5.93 2.99 -10.57
N LEU A 77 -5.87 4.32 -10.38
CA LEU A 77 -5.54 4.91 -9.08
C LEU A 77 -6.57 4.58 -7.99
N GLY A 78 -7.84 4.42 -8.36
CA GLY A 78 -8.90 4.01 -7.44
C GLY A 78 -8.65 2.60 -6.89
N ALA A 79 -8.36 1.65 -7.78
CA ALA A 79 -8.04 0.27 -7.41
C ALA A 79 -6.79 0.19 -6.53
N MET A 80 -5.73 0.93 -6.87
CA MET A 80 -4.52 1.03 -6.04
C MET A 80 -4.83 1.57 -4.66
N SER A 81 -5.61 2.67 -4.58
CA SER A 81 -6.01 3.26 -3.31
C SER A 81 -6.79 2.28 -2.45
N ARG A 82 -7.70 1.49 -3.04
CA ARG A 82 -8.48 0.48 -2.33
C ARG A 82 -7.59 -0.59 -1.68
N GLN A 83 -6.56 -1.05 -2.39
CA GLN A 83 -5.61 -2.03 -1.87
C GLN A 83 -4.75 -1.44 -0.73
N VAL A 84 -4.28 -0.19 -0.87
CA VAL A 84 -3.55 0.52 0.19
C VAL A 84 -4.40 0.68 1.46
N ILE A 85 -5.68 1.03 1.31
CA ILE A 85 -6.64 1.11 2.43
C ILE A 85 -6.75 -0.25 3.13
N ALA A 86 -7.03 -1.32 2.38
CA ALA A 86 -7.18 -2.67 2.93
C ALA A 86 -5.96 -3.11 3.74
N THR A 87 -4.76 -2.88 3.21
CA THR A 87 -3.52 -3.24 3.90
C THR A 87 -3.33 -2.42 5.16
N LEU A 88 -3.50 -1.09 5.09
CA LEU A 88 -3.31 -0.22 6.24
C LEU A 88 -4.32 -0.53 7.36
N LEU A 89 -5.60 -0.72 7.02
CA LEU A 89 -6.63 -1.12 7.99
C LEU A 89 -6.28 -2.45 8.67
N SER A 90 -5.88 -3.46 7.88
CA SER A 90 -5.44 -4.76 8.41
C SER A 90 -4.29 -4.62 9.41
N ARG A 91 -3.28 -3.80 9.11
CA ARG A 91 -2.17 -3.50 10.04
C ARG A 91 -2.61 -2.72 11.27
N CYS A 92 -3.65 -1.91 11.14
CA CYS A 92 -4.26 -1.20 12.26
C CYS A 92 -5.21 -2.05 13.11
N GLY A 93 -5.39 -3.34 12.79
CA GLY A 93 -6.36 -4.20 13.48
C GLY A 93 -7.81 -3.82 13.21
N ILE A 94 -8.07 -3.03 12.17
CA ILE A 94 -9.41 -2.63 11.76
C ILE A 94 -9.90 -3.59 10.68
N PRO A 95 -11.03 -4.30 10.88
CA PRO A 95 -11.56 -5.21 9.89
C PRO A 95 -11.91 -4.50 8.58
N ASP A 96 -11.29 -4.93 7.48
CA ASP A 96 -11.66 -4.52 6.13
C ASP A 96 -12.77 -5.44 5.59
N SER A 97 -13.69 -4.90 4.81
CA SER A 97 -14.84 -5.67 4.29
C SER A 97 -14.47 -6.75 3.26
N GLY A 98 -13.26 -6.70 2.67
CA GLY A 98 -12.85 -7.53 1.55
C GLY A 98 -13.59 -7.21 0.24
N VAL A 99 -14.47 -6.22 0.23
CA VAL A 99 -15.24 -5.84 -0.96
C VAL A 99 -14.37 -4.96 -1.86
N GLY A 100 -14.29 -5.35 -3.13
CA GLY A 100 -13.60 -4.62 -4.19
C GLY A 100 -14.19 -3.24 -4.45
N LEU A 101 -13.42 -2.34 -5.05
CA LEU A 101 -13.90 -1.01 -5.40
C LEU A 101 -14.74 -1.07 -6.69
N THR A 102 -16.02 -0.76 -6.60
CA THR A 102 -16.85 -0.48 -7.78
C THR A 102 -16.66 0.97 -8.23
N GLN A 103 -16.26 1.16 -9.49
CA GLN A 103 -16.23 2.46 -10.17
C GLN A 103 -17.26 2.49 -11.29
N PHE A 104 -17.71 3.70 -11.62
CA PHE A 104 -18.60 3.99 -12.73
C PHE A 104 -17.81 4.80 -13.75
N LEU A 105 -17.34 4.13 -14.80
CA LEU A 105 -16.53 4.75 -15.84
C LEU A 105 -17.47 5.39 -16.87
N PRO A 106 -17.31 6.69 -17.19
CA PRO A 106 -18.11 7.31 -18.24
C PRO A 106 -17.84 6.62 -19.58
N GLY A 107 -18.86 6.56 -20.44
CA GLY A 107 -18.70 6.15 -21.82
C GLY A 107 -17.88 7.15 -22.65
N GLY A 108 -18.05 7.09 -23.97
CA GLY A 108 -17.43 8.05 -24.88
C GLY A 108 -17.90 9.50 -24.66
N PRO A 109 -17.31 10.49 -25.36
CA PRO A 109 -17.62 11.91 -25.18
C PRO A 109 -19.10 12.29 -25.35
N ASP A 110 -19.85 11.51 -26.14
CA ASP A 110 -21.27 11.71 -26.45
C ASP A 110 -22.20 10.71 -25.73
N ASP A 111 -21.65 9.91 -24.81
CA ASP A 111 -22.38 8.87 -24.09
C ASP A 111 -22.71 9.32 -22.66
N SER A 112 -24.00 9.35 -22.33
CA SER A 112 -24.48 9.66 -20.98
C SER A 112 -24.42 8.44 -20.05
N ASP A 113 -24.11 7.26 -20.57
CA ASP A 113 -24.12 6.02 -19.81
C ASP A 113 -22.81 5.81 -19.05
N TYR A 114 -22.92 5.06 -17.95
CA TYR A 114 -21.79 4.64 -17.13
C TYR A 114 -21.63 3.13 -17.18
N THR A 115 -20.41 2.67 -17.42
CA THR A 115 -20.07 1.25 -17.27
C THR A 115 -19.60 0.99 -15.85
N ARG A 116 -20.30 0.09 -15.16
CA ARG A 116 -19.91 -0.39 -13.83
C ARG A 116 -18.74 -1.36 -13.94
N HIS A 117 -17.62 -1.05 -13.28
CA HIS A 117 -16.47 -1.94 -13.17
C HIS A 117 -16.10 -2.16 -11.70
N THR A 118 -15.86 -3.41 -11.28
CA THR A 118 -15.46 -3.71 -9.91
C THR A 118 -14.05 -4.30 -9.87
N TRP A 119 -13.14 -3.58 -9.24
CA TRP A 119 -11.75 -3.99 -9.06
C TRP A 119 -11.61 -4.94 -7.87
N PRO A 120 -10.81 -6.02 -7.98
CA PRO A 120 -10.57 -6.92 -6.87
C PRO A 120 -9.72 -6.25 -5.78
N VAL A 121 -9.83 -6.76 -4.56
CA VAL A 121 -8.94 -6.44 -3.43
C VAL A 121 -8.54 -7.75 -2.76
N SER A 122 -7.30 -7.85 -2.30
CA SER A 122 -6.83 -9.02 -1.55
C SER A 122 -6.49 -8.63 -0.12
N LEU A 123 -6.90 -9.47 0.83
CA LEU A 123 -6.53 -9.39 2.25
C LEU A 123 -5.53 -10.48 2.65
N VAL A 124 -5.04 -11.27 1.68
CA VAL A 124 -4.20 -12.43 1.93
C VAL A 124 -2.74 -12.04 1.78
N ASP A 125 -2.07 -11.89 2.92
CA ASP A 125 -0.63 -11.69 2.97
C ASP A 125 0.13 -12.97 2.60
N ARG A 126 1.30 -12.79 2.00
CA ARG A 126 2.31 -13.86 1.98
C ARG A 126 2.96 -13.93 3.37
N PRO A 127 3.17 -15.14 3.92
CA PRO A 127 3.83 -15.26 5.21
C PRO A 127 5.31 -14.88 5.10
N PRO A 128 5.99 -14.63 6.23
CA PRO A 128 7.42 -14.37 6.25
C PRO A 128 8.22 -15.40 5.45
N MET A 129 9.11 -14.95 4.56
CA MET A 129 9.87 -15.86 3.70
C MET A 129 10.66 -16.90 4.50
N LYS A 130 11.12 -16.55 5.71
CA LYS A 130 11.81 -17.47 6.61
C LYS A 130 11.00 -18.73 6.98
N VAL A 131 9.66 -18.68 6.93
CA VAL A 131 8.82 -19.86 7.20
C VAL A 131 8.59 -20.71 5.96
N MET A 132 8.80 -20.16 4.76
CA MET A 132 8.64 -20.85 3.48
C MET A 132 9.94 -21.50 3.00
N ARG A 133 11.05 -20.76 3.13
CA ARG A 133 12.41 -21.20 2.78
C ARG A 133 13.38 -20.65 3.82
N PRO A 134 13.55 -21.36 4.96
CA PRO A 134 14.60 -21.02 5.91
C PRO A 134 15.97 -21.14 5.22
N ARG A 135 16.93 -20.33 5.67
CA ARG A 135 18.31 -20.38 5.19
C ARG A 135 19.00 -21.66 5.63
#